data_AF-A0A9D7XEX1-F1
#
_entry.id   AF-A0A9D7XEX1-F1
#
_cell.length_a   1.000
_cell.length_b   1.000
_cell.length_c   1.000
_cell.angle_alpha   90.00
_cell.angle_beta   90.00
_cell.angle_gamma   90.00
#
_symmetry.space_group_name_H-M   'P 1'
#
loop_
_entity.id
_entity.type
_entity.pdbx_description
1 polymer ?
#
loop_
_entity_poly.entity_id
_entity_poly.type
_entity_poly.pdbx_seq_one_letter_code
_entity_poly.pdbx_strand_id
1 'polypeptide(L)'
;MRKTNTESLLQSFEKSNNTATVAAVKQTEPAPNIDPEEKKKAAKKIGILEKDIERLETKKKEIEIQMGVPGFFEQSNSSIILKEYELLKSQIATHVKEWEQLVEMV
;
A
#
# COMPACT_ATOMS: atom_id res chain seq x y z
N MET A 1 -16.95 57.44 -11.43
CA MET A 1 -16.21 56.85 -10.30
C MET A 1 -17.02 55.68 -9.75
N ARG A 2 -16.59 54.44 -10.00
CA ARG A 2 -17.25 53.22 -9.47
C ARG A 2 -16.46 52.77 -8.24
N LYS A 3 -17.12 52.72 -7.08
CA LYS A 3 -16.64 52.01 -5.89
C LYS A 3 -17.71 50.99 -5.55
N THR A 4 -17.57 49.77 -6.05
CA THR A 4 -18.41 48.64 -5.64
C THR A 4 -17.79 48.05 -4.39
N ASN A 5 -18.45 48.34 -3.26
CA ASN A 5 -18.09 47.88 -1.94
C ASN A 5 -18.42 46.38 -1.85
N THR A 6 -17.37 45.56 -1.91
CA THR A 6 -17.39 44.17 -1.47
C THR A 6 -17.43 44.18 0.05
N GLU A 7 -18.58 43.85 0.64
CA GLU A 7 -18.76 43.28 1.98
C GLU A 7 -20.19 43.53 2.43
N SER A 8 -21.02 42.50 2.34
CA SER A 8 -22.09 42.15 3.29
C SER A 8 -23.12 41.26 2.59
N LEU A 9 -22.68 40.03 2.28
CA LEU A 9 -23.58 38.90 2.06
C LEU A 9 -23.14 37.76 2.98
N LEU A 10 -22.90 38.11 4.24
CA LEU A 10 -22.71 37.18 5.35
C LEU A 10 -23.87 37.34 6.33
N GLN A 11 -25.11 37.12 5.87
CA GLN A 11 -26.22 36.93 6.81
C GLN A 11 -27.42 36.20 6.21
N SER A 12 -27.21 34.93 5.88
CA SER A 12 -28.20 33.86 5.68
C SER A 12 -27.31 32.63 5.49
N PHE A 13 -27.20 31.66 6.40
CA PHE A 13 -28.25 30.77 6.86
C PHE A 13 -27.83 30.16 8.21
N GLU A 14 -28.41 30.65 9.31
CA GLU A 14 -28.53 29.85 10.53
C GLU A 14 -29.98 29.44 10.69
N LYS A 15 -30.19 28.12 10.69
CA LYS A 15 -31.24 27.31 11.36
C LYS A 15 -31.79 26.24 10.44
N SER A 16 -31.14 25.07 10.51
CA SER A 16 -31.86 23.81 10.49
C SER A 16 -31.02 22.74 11.20
N ASN A 17 -31.11 22.74 12.53
CA ASN A 17 -30.73 21.56 13.29
C ASN A 17 -31.83 20.51 13.10
N ASN A 18 -31.43 19.31 12.67
CA ASN A 18 -31.69 18.03 13.32
C ASN A 18 -31.92 16.92 12.28
N THR A 19 -31.32 15.75 12.57
CA THR A 19 -31.62 14.39 12.09
C THR A 19 -30.49 13.71 11.31
N ALA A 20 -30.11 12.55 11.87
CA ALA A 20 -29.29 11.47 11.31
C ALA A 20 -27.77 11.63 11.35
N THR A 21 -27.24 11.75 12.57
CA THR A 21 -25.96 11.14 12.94
C THR A 21 -26.08 9.61 12.78
N VAL A 22 -25.95 9.09 11.55
CA VAL A 22 -25.58 7.68 11.38
C VAL A 22 -24.06 7.65 11.47
N ALA A 23 -23.56 7.74 12.69
CA ALA A 23 -22.25 7.19 12.99
C ALA A 23 -22.37 5.70 12.66
N ALA A 24 -21.85 5.31 11.50
CA ALA A 24 -21.53 3.92 11.22
C ALA A 24 -20.50 3.52 12.27
N VAL A 25 -21.00 3.04 13.41
CA VAL A 25 -20.23 2.32 14.40
C VAL A 25 -19.72 1.11 13.63
N LYS A 26 -18.49 1.20 13.12
CA LYS A 26 -17.69 0.02 12.79
C LYS A 26 -17.74 -0.82 14.06
N GLN A 27 -18.57 -1.86 14.05
CA GLN A 27 -18.44 -2.94 15.00
C GLN A 27 -16.99 -3.41 14.84
N THR A 28 -16.13 -3.02 15.77
CA THR A 28 -14.87 -3.68 15.98
C THR A 28 -15.26 -5.10 16.37
N GLU A 29 -15.20 -6.01 15.38
CA GLU A 29 -15.16 -7.43 15.67
C GLU A 29 -14.15 -7.64 16.80
N PRO A 30 -14.48 -8.45 17.83
CA PRO A 30 -13.54 -8.70 18.90
C PRO A 30 -12.23 -9.17 18.26
N ALA A 31 -11.14 -8.45 18.56
CA ALA A 31 -9.82 -8.79 18.05
C ALA A 31 -9.63 -10.30 18.21
N PRO A 32 -9.19 -11.00 17.15
CA PRO A 32 -9.09 -12.44 17.20
C PRO A 32 -8.31 -12.83 18.46
N ASN A 33 -8.86 -13.75 19.25
CA ASN A 33 -8.25 -14.25 20.48
C ASN A 33 -7.07 -15.16 20.09
N ILE A 34 -6.04 -14.54 19.55
CA ILE A 34 -4.82 -15.18 19.09
C ILE A 34 -3.87 -15.28 20.29
N ASP A 35 -3.26 -16.45 20.44
CA ASP A 35 -2.26 -16.71 21.45
C ASP A 35 -1.12 -15.66 21.36
N PRO A 36 -0.68 -15.05 22.47
CA PRO A 36 0.42 -14.09 22.48
C PRO A 36 1.71 -14.60 21.79
N GLU A 37 1.97 -15.90 21.83
CA GLU A 37 3.10 -16.53 21.15
C GLU A 37 2.91 -16.53 19.62
N GLU A 38 1.69 -16.78 19.14
CA GLU A 38 1.35 -16.71 17.72
C GLU A 38 1.46 -15.27 17.20
N LYS A 39 0.97 -14.28 17.97
CA LYS A 39 1.16 -12.85 17.64
C LYS A 39 2.63 -12.48 17.54
N LYS A 40 3.46 -12.95 18.47
CA LYS A 40 4.92 -12.72 18.45
C LYS A 40 5.58 -13.38 17.24
N LYS A 41 5.16 -14.58 16.84
CA LYS A 41 5.67 -15.25 15.64
C LYS A 41 5.27 -14.50 14.36
N ALA A 42 4.01 -14.05 14.28
CA ALA A 42 3.52 -13.25 13.17
C ALA A 42 4.28 -11.92 13.03
N ALA A 43 4.47 -11.17 14.12
CA ALA A 43 5.24 -9.92 14.12
C ALA A 43 6.69 -10.12 13.65
N LYS A 44 7.35 -11.21 14.06
CA LYS A 44 8.70 -11.54 13.56
C LYS A 44 8.69 -11.83 12.05
N LYS A 45 7.70 -12.59 11.59
CA LYS A 45 7.59 -12.99 10.19
C LYS A 45 7.27 -11.79 9.28
N ILE A 46 6.43 -10.87 9.73
CA ILE A 46 6.18 -9.57 9.11
C ILE A 46 7.50 -8.85 8.84
N GLY A 47 8.34 -8.66 9.86
CA GLY A 47 9.62 -7.96 9.69
C GLY A 47 10.65 -8.68 8.81
N ILE A 48 10.53 -10.00 8.63
CA ILE A 48 11.33 -10.75 7.65
C ILE A 48 10.81 -10.49 6.24
N LEU A 49 9.49 -10.62 6.05
CA LEU A 49 8.84 -10.39 4.75
C LEU A 49 9.07 -8.98 4.23
N GLU A 50 9.01 -7.97 5.10
CA GLU A 50 9.30 -6.57 4.72
C GLU A 50 10.71 -6.42 4.14
N LYS A 51 11.72 -6.99 4.81
CA LYS A 51 13.11 -6.95 4.34
C LYS A 51 13.30 -7.73 3.05
N ASP A 52 12.62 -8.87 2.91
CA ASP A 52 12.68 -9.65 1.69
C ASP A 52 11.99 -8.94 0.51
N ILE A 53 10.84 -8.30 0.74
CA ILE A 53 10.15 -7.47 -0.25
C ILE A 53 11.08 -6.33 -0.70
N GLU A 54 11.67 -5.58 0.23
CA GLU A 54 12.59 -4.47 -0.08
C GLU A 54 13.78 -4.94 -0.94
N ARG A 55 14.38 -6.08 -0.57
CA ARG A 55 15.48 -6.69 -1.32
C ARG A 55 15.04 -7.11 -2.74
N LEU A 56 13.88 -7.75 -2.86
CA LEU A 56 13.34 -8.18 -4.16
C LEU A 56 12.99 -6.99 -5.04
N GLU A 57 12.41 -5.93 -4.48
CA GLU A 57 12.09 -4.69 -5.20
C GLU A 57 13.34 -3.96 -5.69
N THR A 58 14.39 -3.92 -4.87
CA THR A 58 15.70 -3.36 -5.25
C THR A 58 16.25 -4.10 -6.46
N LYS A 59 16.28 -5.44 -6.41
CA LYS A 59 16.76 -6.27 -7.52
C LYS A 59 15.89 -6.11 -8.77
N LYS A 60 14.56 -6.02 -8.61
CA LYS A 60 13.64 -5.76 -9.73
C LYS A 60 13.99 -4.44 -10.42
N LYS A 61 14.24 -3.38 -9.64
CA LYS A 61 14.60 -2.06 -10.15
C LYS A 61 15.96 -2.05 -10.86
N GLU A 62 16.93 -2.82 -10.38
CA GLU A 62 18.21 -3.01 -11.07
C GLU A 62 18.03 -3.63 -12.46
N ILE A 63 17.13 -4.62 -12.59
CA ILE A 63 16.79 -5.19 -13.89
C ILE A 63 16.06 -4.17 -14.77
N GLU A 64 15.14 -3.37 -14.23
CA GLU A 64 14.45 -2.31 -14.98
C GLU A 64 15.42 -1.28 -15.56
N ILE A 65 16.47 -0.93 -14.81
CA ILE A 65 17.56 -0.08 -15.30
C ILE A 65 18.31 -0.75 -16.45
N GLN A 66 18.64 -2.04 -16.34
CA GLN A 66 19.31 -2.79 -17.41
C GLN A 66 18.45 -2.87 -18.68
N MET A 67 17.14 -3.08 -18.52
CA MET A 67 16.18 -3.10 -19.63
C MET A 67 16.09 -1.77 -20.39
N GLY A 68 16.40 -0.66 -19.72
CA GLY A 68 16.44 0.68 -20.31
C GLY A 68 17.70 0.95 -21.14
N VAL A 69 18.70 0.07 -21.12
CA VAL A 69 19.94 0.24 -21.90
C VAL A 69 19.68 -0.08 -23.37
N PRO A 70 20.12 0.77 -24.33
CA PRO A 70 20.04 0.48 -25.76
C PRO A 70 20.66 -0.88 -26.10
N GLY A 71 19.98 -1.67 -26.92
CA GLY A 71 20.45 -2.99 -27.32
C GLY A 71 20.28 -4.08 -26.25
N PHE A 72 19.67 -3.81 -25.08
CA PHE A 72 19.37 -4.84 -24.08
C PHE A 72 18.65 -6.05 -24.69
N PHE A 73 17.61 -5.80 -25.50
CA PHE A 73 16.81 -6.87 -26.12
C PHE A 73 17.53 -7.62 -27.23
N GLU A 74 18.68 -7.13 -27.69
CA GLU A 74 19.53 -7.79 -28.68
C GLU A 74 20.58 -8.69 -28.00
N GLN A 75 20.77 -8.57 -26.68
CA GLN A 75 21.69 -9.41 -25.92
C GLN A 75 21.17 -10.86 -25.82
N SER A 76 22.09 -11.82 -25.88
CA SER A 76 21.79 -13.26 -25.82
C SER A 76 21.20 -13.71 -24.48
N ASN A 77 21.46 -12.97 -23.40
CA ASN A 77 20.96 -13.24 -22.05
C ASN A 77 19.67 -12.48 -21.70
N SER A 78 19.17 -11.61 -22.58
CA SER A 78 17.98 -10.78 -22.32
C SER A 78 16.76 -11.61 -21.90
N SER A 79 16.53 -12.75 -22.56
CA SER A 79 15.45 -13.69 -22.23
C SER A 79 15.57 -14.26 -20.80
N ILE A 80 16.79 -14.51 -20.33
CA ILE A 80 17.05 -15.02 -18.98
C ILE A 80 16.73 -13.93 -17.95
N ILE A 81 17.21 -12.71 -18.21
CA ILE A 81 16.95 -11.55 -17.34
C ILE A 81 15.45 -11.23 -17.26
N LEU A 82 14.72 -11.34 -18.37
CA LEU A 82 13.26 -11.16 -18.38
C LEU A 82 12.52 -12.25 -17.58
N LYS A 83 12.97 -13.49 -17.63
CA LYS A 83 12.41 -14.56 -16.78
C LYS A 83 12.67 -14.30 -15.31
N GLU A 84 13.86 -13.83 -14.97
CA GLU A 84 14.19 -13.42 -13.60
C GLU A 84 13.31 -12.24 -13.15
N TYR A 85 13.08 -11.25 -14.01
CA TYR A 85 12.18 -10.13 -13.73
C TYR A 85 10.74 -10.59 -13.40
N GLU A 86 10.17 -11.47 -14.21
CA GLU A 86 8.83 -12.01 -13.95
C GLU A 86 8.78 -12.88 -12.70
N LEU A 87 9.84 -13.64 -12.42
CA LEU A 87 9.97 -14.37 -11.16
C LEU A 87 9.98 -13.43 -9.95
N LEU A 88 10.74 -12.34 -10.00
CA LEU A 88 10.79 -11.35 -8.93
C LEU A 88 9.41 -10.72 -8.68
N LYS A 89 8.67 -10.37 -9.74
CA LYS A 89 7.29 -9.85 -9.61
C LYS A 89 6.37 -10.85 -8.90
N SER A 90 6.46 -12.13 -9.27
CA SER A 90 5.67 -13.19 -8.64
C SER A 90 6.04 -13.39 -7.16
N GLN A 91 7.34 -13.37 -6.84
CA GLN A 91 7.83 -13.48 -5.46
C GLN A 91 7.38 -12.31 -4.60
N ILE A 92 7.50 -11.08 -5.09
CA ILE A 92 7.02 -9.87 -4.39
C ILE A 92 5.52 -9.99 -4.11
N ALA A 93 4.71 -10.32 -5.12
CA ALA A 93 3.26 -10.46 -4.96
C ALA A 93 2.91 -11.54 -3.91
N THR A 94 3.65 -12.64 -3.88
CA THR A 94 3.46 -13.71 -2.89
C THR A 94 3.80 -13.23 -1.48
N HIS A 95 4.93 -12.55 -1.31
CA HIS A 95 5.38 -12.06 0.01
C HIS A 95 4.49 -10.94 0.53
N VAL A 96 4.03 -10.04 -0.34
CA VAL A 96 3.06 -8.99 0.02
C VAL A 96 1.76 -9.63 0.50
N LYS A 97 1.22 -10.61 -0.22
CA LYS A 97 0.00 -11.31 0.20
C LYS A 97 0.16 -12.01 1.54
N GLU A 98 1.31 -12.65 1.78
CA GLU A 98 1.61 -13.30 3.05
C GLU A 98 1.75 -12.27 4.18
N TRP A 99 2.38 -11.13 3.90
CA TRP A 99 2.50 -10.01 4.83
C TRP A 99 1.12 -9.44 5.19
N GLU A 100 0.25 -9.21 4.21
CA GLU A 100 -1.13 -8.73 4.42
C GLU A 100 -1.89 -9.66 5.37
N GLN A 101 -1.83 -10.97 5.12
CA GLN A 101 -2.47 -11.98 5.98
C GLN A 101 -1.95 -11.95 7.41
N LEU A 102 -0.64 -11.80 7.61
CA LEU A 102 -0.05 -11.76 8.94
C LEU A 102 -0.38 -10.47 9.68
N VAL A 103 -0.43 -9.33 9.00
CA VAL A 103 -0.80 -8.04 9.60
C VAL A 103 -2.27 -8.04 10.02
N GLU A 104 -3.16 -8.69 9.28
CA GLU A 104 -4.56 -8.86 9.69
C GLU A 104 -4.73 -9.71 10.97
N MET A 105 -3.76 -10.58 11.26
CA MET A 105 -3.79 -11.45 12.45
C MET A 105 -3.26 -10.76 13.72
N VAL A 106 -2.36 -9.79 13.61
CA VAL A 106 -1.66 -9.17 14.77
C VAL A 106 -2.50 -8.08 15.40
#